data_AF-A0A284S4U8-F1
#
_entry.id   AF-A0A284S4U8-F1
#
_cell.length_a   1.000
_cell.length_b   1.000
_cell.length_c   1.000
_cell.angle_alpha   90.00
_cell.angle_beta   90.00
_cell.angle_gamma   90.00
#
_symmetry.space_group_name_H-M   'P 1'
#
loop_
_entity.id
_entity.type
_entity.pdbx_description
1 polymer ?
#
loop_
_entity_poly.entity_id
_entity_poly.type
_entity_poly.pdbx_seq_one_letter_code
_entity_poly.pdbx_strand_id
1 'polypeptide(L)'
;MLFRPLSLALPIALAVANPLAGQSKFTALQTALMGTTSTFYAIYQDLNDFAINVDSAHAMAVYNNTATLDRQIIDVGKVVPEHVMSDVDGKWLCDVCARGTPMVLEIMDKFIARKDGFQCVDLVGDVGSLLRKYFTGGIPVGQKLLHVTPASSRMCVADNNNMTRQAISRAVSTFYDHSE
;
A
#
# COMPACT_ATOMS: atom_id res chain seq x y z
N MET A 1 -3.29 42.63 -4.16
CA MET A 1 -3.92 41.71 -5.12
C MET A 1 -2.83 40.83 -5.71
N LEU A 2 -2.69 39.61 -5.21
CA LEU A 2 -1.64 38.67 -5.58
C LEU A 2 -2.31 37.34 -5.90
N PHE A 3 -2.56 37.08 -7.18
CA PHE A 3 -3.01 35.78 -7.66
C PHE A 3 -2.31 35.47 -8.97
N ARG A 4 -1.31 34.59 -8.88
CA ARG A 4 -0.82 33.71 -9.94
C ARG A 4 0.11 32.68 -9.29
N PRO A 5 -0.35 31.46 -8.97
CA PRO A 5 0.58 30.34 -8.91
C PRO A 5 0.80 29.86 -10.34
N LEU A 6 2.07 29.86 -10.75
CA LEU A 6 2.52 29.17 -11.94
C LEU A 6 1.98 27.74 -11.92
N SER A 7 1.23 27.37 -12.97
CA SER A 7 1.03 25.98 -13.33
C SER A 7 2.39 25.37 -13.64
N LEU A 8 2.99 24.71 -12.64
CA LEU A 8 3.93 23.63 -12.86
C LEU A 8 3.12 22.46 -13.41
N ALA A 9 2.84 22.49 -14.71
CA ALA A 9 2.50 21.30 -15.45
C ALA A 9 3.67 20.32 -15.27
N LEU A 10 3.50 19.36 -14.37
CA LEU A 10 4.38 18.20 -14.28
C LEU A 10 4.46 17.58 -15.69
N PRO A 11 5.67 17.42 -16.26
CA PRO A 11 5.81 16.45 -17.33
C PRO A 11 5.72 15.07 -16.68
N ILE A 12 4.50 14.52 -16.57
CA ILE A 12 4.34 13.07 -16.48
C ILE A 12 4.65 12.53 -17.87
N ALA A 13 5.93 12.59 -18.25
CA ALA A 13 6.45 11.73 -19.29
C ALA A 13 6.48 10.32 -18.69
N LEU A 14 5.40 9.58 -18.94
CA LEU A 14 5.41 8.11 -18.94
C LEU A 14 6.50 7.65 -19.90
N ALA A 15 7.74 7.59 -19.44
CA ALA A 15 8.85 6.99 -20.15
C ALA A 15 9.17 5.63 -19.51
N VAL A 16 8.23 4.68 -19.63
CA VAL A 16 8.55 3.25 -19.62
C VAL A 16 7.79 2.55 -20.74
N ALA A 17 7.79 3.13 -21.93
CA ALA A 17 7.56 2.36 -23.15
C ALA A 17 8.92 1.82 -23.61
N ASN A 18 9.39 0.75 -22.97
CA ASN A 18 10.54 0.00 -23.49
C ASN A 18 10.00 -0.90 -24.62
N PRO A 19 10.39 -0.71 -25.90
CA PRO A 19 9.78 -1.42 -27.04
C PRO A 19 10.19 -2.90 -27.15
N LEU A 20 10.89 -3.44 -26.15
CA LEU A 20 11.25 -4.85 -26.03
C LEU A 20 10.33 -5.64 -25.10
N ALA A 21 9.18 -5.06 -24.73
CA ALA A 21 8.09 -5.78 -24.08
C ALA A 21 7.45 -6.79 -25.07
N GLY A 22 8.16 -7.89 -25.36
CA GLY A 22 7.47 -9.15 -25.54
C GLY A 22 6.54 -9.29 -24.33
N GLN A 23 5.24 -9.41 -24.58
CA GLN A 23 4.19 -9.42 -23.55
C GLN A 23 4.66 -10.20 -22.32
N SER A 24 5.05 -9.48 -21.26
CA SER A 24 5.43 -10.14 -20.02
C SER A 24 4.23 -10.96 -19.57
N LYS A 25 4.43 -12.25 -19.27
CA LYS A 25 3.37 -13.13 -18.77
C LYS A 25 2.77 -12.64 -17.45
N PHE A 26 3.33 -11.56 -16.88
CA PHE A 26 2.97 -10.99 -15.60
C PHE A 26 2.22 -9.66 -15.71
N THR A 27 1.72 -9.25 -16.89
CA THR A 27 0.93 -8.01 -17.06
C THR A 27 -0.25 -7.91 -16.08
N ALA A 28 -0.94 -9.01 -15.78
CA ALA A 28 -2.02 -9.02 -14.79
C ALA A 28 -1.55 -8.63 -13.38
N LEU A 29 -0.38 -9.14 -12.95
CA LEU A 29 0.24 -8.77 -11.68
C LEU A 29 0.69 -7.30 -11.67
N GLN A 30 1.26 -6.82 -12.79
CA GLN A 30 1.65 -5.42 -12.95
C GLN A 30 0.44 -4.50 -12.82
N THR A 31 -0.65 -4.78 -13.52
CA THR A 31 -1.90 -4.02 -13.44
C THR A 31 -2.49 -4.03 -12.04
N ALA A 32 -2.53 -5.19 -11.38
CA ALA A 32 -3.06 -5.29 -10.02
C ALA A 32 -2.26 -4.46 -9.02
N LEU A 33 -0.92 -4.50 -9.08
CA LEU A 33 -0.03 -3.71 -8.22
C LEU A 33 -0.06 -2.20 -8.56
N MET A 34 -0.28 -1.82 -9.81
CA MET A 34 -0.52 -0.42 -10.15
C MET A 34 -1.87 0.07 -9.58
N GLY A 35 -2.89 -0.77 -9.57
CA GLY A 35 -4.19 -0.47 -8.98
C GLY A 35 -4.11 -0.09 -7.50
N THR A 36 -3.29 -0.79 -6.72
CA THR A 36 -3.12 -0.51 -5.28
C THR A 36 -2.44 0.83 -5.02
N THR A 37 -1.56 1.29 -5.93
CA THR A 37 -0.84 2.56 -5.79
C THR A 37 -1.80 3.74 -5.69
N SER A 38 -2.86 3.75 -6.51
CA SER A 38 -3.89 4.80 -6.47
C SER A 38 -4.61 4.85 -5.12
N THR A 39 -4.93 3.68 -4.56
CA THR A 39 -5.60 3.54 -3.27
C THR A 39 -4.70 3.97 -2.11
N PHE A 40 -3.40 3.68 -2.16
CA PHE A 40 -2.45 4.19 -1.17
C PHE A 40 -2.42 5.72 -1.16
N TYR A 41 -2.41 6.38 -2.33
CA TYR A 41 -2.50 7.84 -2.40
C TYR A 41 -3.80 8.38 -1.82
N ALA A 42 -4.93 7.73 -2.09
CA ALA A 42 -6.22 8.12 -1.53
C ALA A 42 -6.22 8.03 0.00
N ILE A 43 -5.77 6.90 0.57
CA ILE A 43 -5.64 6.71 2.02
C ILE A 43 -4.73 7.77 2.63
N TYR A 44 -3.60 8.06 1.97
CA TYR A 44 -2.67 9.08 2.43
C TYR A 44 -3.32 10.47 2.54
N GLN A 45 -4.10 10.86 1.51
CA GLN A 45 -4.82 12.14 1.52
C GLN A 45 -5.93 12.14 2.56
N ASP A 46 -6.74 11.10 2.64
CA ASP A 46 -7.84 11.01 3.62
C ASP A 46 -7.30 11.08 5.06
N LEU A 47 -6.15 10.49 5.35
CA LEU A 47 -5.50 10.60 6.66
C LEU A 47 -5.04 12.03 6.97
N ASN A 48 -4.61 12.80 5.96
CA ASN A 48 -4.26 14.21 6.14
C ASN A 48 -5.50 15.08 6.29
N ASP A 49 -6.58 14.77 5.57
CA ASP A 49 -7.83 15.52 5.69
C ASP A 49 -8.50 15.25 7.03
N PHE A 50 -8.50 13.99 7.48
CA PHE A 50 -8.96 13.60 8.82
C PHE A 50 -8.09 14.21 9.93
N ALA A 51 -6.80 14.43 9.66
CA ALA A 51 -5.92 15.12 10.59
C ALA A 51 -6.35 16.58 10.87
N ILE A 52 -7.01 17.21 9.91
CA ILE A 52 -7.51 18.59 9.98
C ILE A 52 -8.95 18.60 10.52
N ASN A 53 -9.78 17.67 10.05
CA ASN A 53 -11.20 17.56 10.36
C ASN A 53 -11.50 16.22 11.03
N VAL A 54 -11.43 16.19 12.37
CA VAL A 54 -11.70 14.98 13.16
C VAL A 54 -13.21 14.77 13.27
N ASP A 55 -13.81 14.21 12.22
CA ASP A 55 -15.21 13.83 12.17
C ASP A 55 -15.42 12.46 11.50
N SER A 56 -16.64 11.93 11.66
CA SER A 56 -17.00 10.61 11.14
C SER A 56 -16.95 10.52 9.61
N ALA A 57 -17.18 11.60 8.87
CA ALA A 57 -17.18 11.55 7.41
C ALA A 57 -15.75 11.33 6.87
N HIS A 58 -14.78 12.08 7.40
CA HIS A 58 -13.37 11.92 7.02
C HIS A 58 -12.78 10.60 7.54
N ALA A 59 -13.13 10.18 8.76
CA ALA A 59 -12.73 8.87 9.26
C ALA A 59 -13.26 7.72 8.40
N MET A 60 -14.51 7.81 7.95
CA MET A 60 -15.12 6.82 7.06
C MET A 60 -14.47 6.80 5.67
N ALA A 61 -13.97 7.92 5.16
CA ALA A 61 -13.21 7.95 3.91
C ALA A 61 -11.94 7.08 4.04
N VAL A 62 -11.17 7.28 5.11
CA VAL A 62 -9.98 6.45 5.41
C VAL A 62 -10.35 4.98 5.52
N TYR A 63 -11.42 4.65 6.26
CA TYR A 63 -11.90 3.28 6.42
C TYR A 63 -12.24 2.64 5.06
N ASN A 64 -13.04 3.33 4.24
CA ASN A 64 -13.52 2.81 2.96
C ASN A 64 -12.38 2.56 1.96
N ASN A 65 -11.39 3.46 1.90
CA ASN A 65 -10.23 3.28 1.03
C ASN A 65 -9.30 2.17 1.56
N THR A 66 -9.17 2.02 2.87
CA THR A 66 -8.45 0.88 3.47
C THR A 66 -9.14 -0.45 3.18
N ALA A 67 -10.48 -0.49 3.23
CA ALA A 67 -11.26 -1.68 2.89
C ALA A 67 -11.21 -2.03 1.40
N THR A 68 -11.01 -1.01 0.56
CA THR A 68 -10.74 -1.19 -0.87
C THR A 68 -9.35 -1.78 -1.08
N LEU A 69 -8.34 -1.27 -0.38
CA LEU A 69 -6.98 -1.78 -0.45
C LEU A 69 -6.89 -3.26 0.00
N ASP A 70 -7.57 -3.64 1.08
CA ASP A 70 -7.67 -5.03 1.55
C ASP A 70 -8.15 -5.97 0.44
N ARG A 71 -9.24 -5.60 -0.25
CA ARG A 71 -9.76 -6.36 -1.38
C ARG A 71 -8.76 -6.44 -2.54
N GLN A 72 -8.12 -5.32 -2.88
CA GLN A 72 -7.14 -5.28 -3.97
C GLN A 72 -5.90 -6.14 -3.68
N ILE A 73 -5.42 -6.19 -2.43
CA ILE A 73 -4.31 -7.08 -2.07
C ILE A 73 -4.69 -8.56 -2.22
N ILE A 74 -5.92 -8.93 -1.85
CA ILE A 74 -6.43 -10.29 -2.09
C ILE A 74 -6.47 -10.58 -3.59
N ASP A 75 -6.89 -9.62 -4.42
CA ASP A 75 -6.92 -9.77 -5.88
C ASP A 75 -5.52 -9.86 -6.49
N VAL A 76 -4.53 -9.11 -5.99
CA VAL A 76 -3.11 -9.31 -6.34
C VAL A 76 -2.72 -10.76 -6.09
N GLY A 77 -3.08 -11.31 -4.92
CA GLY A 77 -2.82 -12.70 -4.54
C GLY A 77 -3.41 -13.77 -5.48
N LYS A 78 -4.45 -13.44 -6.27
CA LYS A 78 -5.07 -14.32 -7.27
C LYS A 78 -4.33 -14.32 -8.60
N VAL A 79 -3.62 -13.23 -8.91
CA VAL A 79 -2.91 -13.05 -10.18
C VAL A 79 -1.39 -13.22 -10.05
N VAL A 80 -0.89 -13.50 -8.83
CA VAL A 80 0.51 -13.95 -8.66
C VAL A 80 0.70 -15.24 -9.47
N PRO A 81 1.74 -15.32 -10.31
CA PRO A 81 2.00 -16.51 -11.10
C PRO A 81 2.28 -17.74 -10.24
N GLU A 82 2.21 -18.93 -10.84
CA GLU A 82 2.57 -20.19 -10.18
C GLU A 82 4.04 -20.58 -10.39
N HIS A 83 4.72 -19.93 -11.34
CA HIS A 83 6.12 -20.21 -11.68
C HIS A 83 7.02 -19.03 -11.35
N VAL A 84 8.31 -19.30 -11.19
CA VAL A 84 9.32 -18.28 -10.93
C VAL A 84 9.39 -17.30 -12.11
N MET A 85 9.36 -16.01 -11.78
CA MET A 85 9.49 -14.89 -12.72
C MET A 85 10.88 -14.85 -13.35
N SER A 86 10.98 -14.23 -14.53
CA SER A 86 12.29 -13.93 -15.12
C SER A 86 13.08 -12.95 -14.25
N ASP A 87 14.40 -12.87 -14.42
CA ASP A 87 15.22 -11.87 -13.73
C ASP A 87 14.76 -10.43 -14.01
N VAL A 88 14.26 -10.16 -15.22
CA VAL A 88 13.73 -8.84 -15.61
C VAL A 88 12.46 -8.51 -14.82
N ASP A 89 11.52 -9.46 -14.75
CA ASP A 89 10.26 -9.28 -14.01
C ASP A 89 10.51 -9.25 -12.50
N GLY A 90 11.46 -10.05 -12.00
CA GLY A 90 11.89 -10.04 -10.61
C GLY A 90 12.51 -8.70 -10.21
N LYS A 91 13.37 -8.13 -11.07
CA LYS A 91 13.92 -6.79 -10.87
C LYS A 91 12.81 -5.73 -10.86
N TRP A 92 11.87 -5.81 -11.79
CA TRP A 92 10.72 -4.91 -11.82
C TRP A 92 9.93 -4.96 -10.50
N LEU A 93 9.68 -6.16 -9.96
CA LEU A 93 8.97 -6.30 -8.68
C LEU A 93 9.77 -5.69 -7.53
N CYS A 94 11.08 -5.94 -7.46
CA CYS A 94 11.96 -5.29 -6.48
C CYS A 94 11.87 -3.77 -6.57
N ASP A 95 11.94 -3.20 -7.78
CA ASP A 95 11.86 -1.75 -7.99
C ASP A 95 10.50 -1.18 -7.58
N VAL A 96 9.40 -1.91 -7.79
CA VAL A 96 8.06 -1.54 -7.32
C VAL A 96 8.00 -1.57 -5.79
N CYS A 97 8.46 -2.64 -5.16
CA CYS A 97 8.50 -2.75 -3.70
C CYS A 97 9.35 -1.63 -3.07
N ALA A 98 10.56 -1.39 -3.58
CA ALA A 98 11.46 -0.36 -3.08
C ALA A 98 10.88 1.06 -3.16
N ARG A 99 10.12 1.36 -4.24
CA ARG A 99 9.42 2.65 -4.37
C ARG A 99 8.18 2.74 -3.49
N GLY A 100 7.44 1.64 -3.32
CA GLY A 100 6.19 1.62 -2.56
C GLY A 100 6.38 1.60 -1.05
N THR A 101 7.40 0.90 -0.54
CA THR A 101 7.61 0.70 0.90
C THR A 101 7.61 2.00 1.69
N PRO A 102 8.37 3.07 1.33
CA PRO A 102 8.37 4.32 2.10
C PRO A 102 6.98 4.91 2.29
N MET A 103 6.13 4.86 1.25
CA MET A 103 4.76 5.35 1.32
C MET A 103 3.90 4.53 2.27
N VAL A 104 4.04 3.19 2.26
CA VAL A 104 3.30 2.33 3.18
C VAL A 104 3.72 2.58 4.63
N LEU A 105 5.03 2.75 4.88
CA LEU A 105 5.53 3.10 6.21
C LEU A 105 4.91 4.41 6.71
N GLU A 106 4.91 5.43 5.87
CA GLU A 106 4.34 6.74 6.22
C GLU A 106 2.83 6.67 6.48
N ILE A 107 2.08 5.91 5.67
CA ILE A 107 0.64 5.70 5.90
C ILE A 107 0.41 5.01 7.24
N MET A 108 1.19 3.98 7.59
CA MET A 108 1.06 3.29 8.88
C MET A 108 1.39 4.21 10.06
N ASP A 109 2.42 5.06 9.93
CA ASP A 109 2.74 6.06 10.95
C ASP A 109 1.64 7.11 11.10
N LYS A 110 0.97 7.49 10.00
CA LYS A 110 -0.23 8.34 10.06
C LYS A 110 -1.41 7.64 10.73
N PHE A 111 -1.67 6.36 10.45
CA PHE A 111 -2.70 5.61 11.18
C PHE A 111 -2.44 5.65 12.69
N ILE A 112 -1.22 5.36 13.11
CA ILE A 112 -0.78 5.43 14.51
C ILE A 112 -1.06 6.81 15.09
N ALA A 113 -0.62 7.87 14.42
CA ALA A 113 -0.80 9.25 14.87
C ALA A 113 -2.27 9.71 14.91
N ARG A 114 -3.20 8.99 14.25
CA ARG A 114 -4.63 9.32 14.20
C ARG A 114 -5.50 8.40 15.06
N LYS A 115 -4.92 7.47 15.82
CA LYS A 115 -5.68 6.55 16.71
C LYS A 115 -6.71 7.30 17.56
N ASP A 116 -6.29 8.33 18.28
CA ASP A 116 -7.17 9.09 19.18
C ASP A 116 -8.28 9.83 18.41
N GLY A 117 -7.98 10.28 17.19
CA GLY A 117 -8.98 10.86 16.29
C GLY A 117 -10.07 9.84 15.93
N PHE A 118 -9.68 8.61 15.57
CA PHE A 118 -10.63 7.53 15.31
C PHE A 118 -11.41 7.14 16.57
N GLN A 119 -10.81 7.26 17.75
CA GLN A 119 -11.49 7.03 19.02
C GLN A 119 -12.54 8.11 19.32
N CYS A 120 -12.23 9.39 19.07
CA CYS A 120 -13.17 10.50 19.26
C CYS A 120 -14.46 10.38 18.42
N VAL A 121 -14.41 9.63 17.32
CA VAL A 121 -15.55 9.42 16.41
C VAL A 121 -16.07 7.98 16.44
N ASP A 122 -15.74 7.23 17.49
CA ASP A 122 -16.19 5.85 17.76
C ASP A 122 -15.88 4.84 16.64
N LEU A 123 -14.80 5.03 15.87
CA LEU A 123 -14.36 4.14 14.77
C LEU A 123 -13.06 3.39 15.04
N VAL A 124 -12.41 3.59 16.19
CA VAL A 124 -11.11 2.96 16.51
C VAL A 124 -11.14 1.43 16.43
N GLY A 125 -12.21 0.80 16.91
CA GLY A 125 -12.36 -0.66 16.86
C GLY A 125 -12.52 -1.22 15.43
N ASP A 126 -13.29 -0.52 14.60
CA ASP A 126 -13.53 -0.91 13.21
C ASP A 126 -12.26 -0.74 12.36
N VAL A 127 -11.56 0.38 12.53
CA VAL A 127 -10.27 0.62 11.85
C VAL A 127 -9.21 -0.37 12.31
N GLY A 128 -9.11 -0.64 13.62
CA GLY A 128 -8.19 -1.65 14.15
C GLY A 128 -8.44 -3.04 13.57
N SER A 129 -9.72 -3.44 13.51
CA SER A 129 -10.14 -4.71 12.90
C SER A 129 -9.83 -4.79 11.41
N LEU A 130 -10.00 -3.68 10.69
CA LEU A 130 -9.66 -3.60 9.28
C LEU A 130 -8.14 -3.69 9.03
N LEU A 131 -7.33 -2.99 9.81
CA LEU A 131 -5.86 -3.07 9.72
C LEU A 131 -5.36 -4.49 10.03
N ARG A 132 -5.95 -5.16 11.03
CA ARG A 132 -5.63 -6.56 11.34
C ARG A 132 -6.02 -7.50 10.20
N LYS A 133 -7.18 -7.28 9.58
CA LYS A 133 -7.61 -8.05 8.41
C LYS A 133 -6.65 -7.85 7.24
N TYR A 134 -6.31 -6.62 6.92
CA TYR A 134 -5.32 -6.28 5.89
C TYR A 134 -3.97 -6.95 6.14
N PHE A 135 -3.47 -6.87 7.39
CA PHE A 135 -2.23 -7.52 7.80
C PHE A 135 -2.25 -9.03 7.56
N THR A 136 -3.27 -9.71 8.09
CA THR A 136 -3.39 -11.17 8.02
C THR A 136 -3.63 -11.66 6.59
N GLY A 137 -4.46 -10.96 5.82
CA GLY A 137 -4.73 -11.24 4.40
C GLY A 137 -3.53 -11.00 3.49
N GLY A 138 -2.64 -10.06 3.84
CA GLY A 138 -1.42 -9.77 3.09
C GLY A 138 -0.31 -10.80 3.25
N ILE A 139 -0.28 -11.58 4.34
CA ILE A 139 0.79 -12.56 4.61
C ILE A 139 0.92 -13.61 3.49
N PRO A 140 -0.16 -14.30 3.06
CA PRO A 140 -0.07 -15.27 1.97
C PRO A 140 0.37 -14.63 0.65
N VAL A 141 -0.04 -13.39 0.38
CA VAL A 141 0.32 -12.67 -0.85
C VAL A 141 1.82 -12.39 -0.88
N GLY A 142 2.38 -11.86 0.22
CA GLY A 142 3.82 -11.65 0.35
C GLY A 142 4.63 -12.95 0.22
N GLN A 143 4.14 -14.05 0.82
CA GLN A 143 4.79 -15.36 0.67
C GLN A 143 4.77 -15.87 -0.77
N LYS A 144 3.64 -15.76 -1.47
CA LYS A 144 3.53 -16.14 -2.89
C LYS A 144 4.49 -15.32 -3.75
N LEU A 145 4.52 -13.99 -3.57
CA LEU A 145 5.43 -13.10 -4.30
C LEU A 145 6.89 -13.49 -4.09
N LEU A 146 7.29 -13.79 -2.86
CA LEU A 146 8.66 -14.24 -2.55
C LEU A 146 9.02 -15.56 -3.22
N HIS A 147 8.07 -16.51 -3.24
CA HIS A 147 8.27 -17.81 -3.86
C HIS A 147 8.54 -17.70 -5.36
N VAL A 148 7.78 -16.84 -6.04
CA VAL A 148 7.94 -16.64 -7.49
C VAL A 148 9.02 -15.64 -7.86
N THR A 149 9.63 -14.95 -6.90
CA THR A 149 10.73 -14.03 -7.18
C THR A 149 12.03 -14.82 -7.45
N PRO A 150 12.77 -14.51 -8.54
CA PRO A 150 14.05 -15.13 -8.83
C PRO A 150 15.09 -14.79 -7.76
N ALA A 151 16.12 -15.63 -7.64
CA ALA A 151 17.13 -15.48 -6.59
C ALA A 151 17.82 -14.11 -6.60
N SER A 152 18.05 -13.55 -7.80
CA SER A 152 18.66 -12.24 -8.04
C SER A 152 17.93 -11.07 -7.36
N SER A 153 16.62 -11.18 -7.17
CA SER A 153 15.77 -10.10 -6.63
C SER A 153 15.08 -10.47 -5.32
N ARG A 154 15.18 -11.72 -4.88
CA ARG A 154 14.44 -12.25 -3.73
C ARG A 154 14.74 -11.51 -2.43
N MET A 155 16.00 -11.17 -2.17
CA MET A 155 16.40 -10.45 -0.96
C MET A 155 15.76 -9.06 -0.90
N CYS A 156 15.81 -8.31 -2.00
CA CYS A 156 15.16 -7.00 -2.10
C CYS A 156 13.65 -7.08 -1.80
N VAL A 157 12.95 -8.05 -2.40
CA VAL A 157 11.50 -8.24 -2.15
C VAL A 157 11.24 -8.66 -0.71
N ALA A 158 12.10 -9.52 -0.13
CA ALA A 158 11.98 -9.97 1.25
C ALA A 158 12.12 -8.82 2.26
N ASP A 159 13.14 -7.98 2.08
CA ASP A 159 13.41 -6.86 2.99
C ASP A 159 12.25 -5.87 2.98
N ASN A 160 11.78 -5.47 1.79
CA ASN A 160 10.65 -4.55 1.64
C ASN A 160 9.35 -5.11 2.22
N ASN A 161 9.07 -6.41 1.98
CA ASN A 161 7.92 -7.08 2.56
C ASN A 161 8.02 -7.13 4.10
N ASN A 162 9.20 -7.40 4.65
CA ASN A 162 9.42 -7.42 6.09
C ASN A 162 9.22 -6.05 6.73
N MET A 163 9.79 -4.98 6.13
CA MET A 163 9.61 -3.60 6.60
C MET A 163 8.12 -3.22 6.61
N THR A 164 7.42 -3.49 5.51
CA THR A 164 5.97 -3.23 5.40
C THR A 164 5.18 -3.99 6.46
N ARG A 165 5.46 -5.28 6.64
CA ARG A 165 4.80 -6.11 7.66
C ARG A 165 5.04 -5.60 9.07
N GLN A 166 6.26 -5.18 9.40
CA GLN A 166 6.57 -4.61 10.71
C GLN A 166 5.79 -3.33 10.97
N ALA A 167 5.72 -2.41 10.00
CA ALA A 167 4.97 -1.18 10.15
C ALA A 167 3.47 -1.42 10.34
N ILE A 168 2.87 -2.30 9.54
CA ILE A 168 1.45 -2.67 9.70
C ILE A 168 1.24 -3.34 11.06
N SER A 169 2.13 -4.25 11.47
CA SER A 169 2.03 -4.90 12.78
C SER A 169 2.06 -3.89 13.92
N ARG A 170 2.93 -2.87 13.87
CA ARG A 170 2.92 -1.79 14.87
C ARG A 170 1.60 -1.04 14.88
N ALA A 171 1.08 -0.66 13.71
CA ALA A 171 -0.19 0.05 13.62
C ALA A 171 -1.33 -0.79 14.20
N VAL A 172 -1.39 -2.09 13.88
CA VAL A 172 -2.35 -3.02 14.49
C VAL A 172 -2.20 -3.04 16.00
N SER A 173 -0.99 -3.25 16.54
CA SER A 173 -0.76 -3.23 17.98
C SER A 173 -1.24 -1.93 18.62
N THR A 174 -0.92 -0.77 18.06
CA THR A 174 -1.37 0.53 18.60
C THR A 174 -2.89 0.65 18.70
N PHE A 175 -3.65 0.12 17.75
CA PHE A 175 -5.12 0.15 17.78
C PHE A 175 -5.74 -0.86 18.75
N TYR A 176 -5.01 -1.90 19.15
CA TYR A 176 -5.47 -2.93 20.08
C TYR A 176 -4.87 -2.84 21.49
N ASP A 177 -3.82 -2.03 21.67
CA ASP A 177 -3.28 -1.72 22.99
C ASP A 177 -4.30 -0.84 23.73
N HIS A 178 -5.04 -1.50 24.62
CA HIS A 178 -5.87 -0.91 25.67
C HIS A 178 -5.09 -0.93 26.98
N SER A 179 -4.51 0.21 27.33
CA SER A 179 -3.95 0.51 28.66
C SER A 179 -3.51 1.98 28.62
N GLU A 180 -4.08 2.92 29.35
CA GLU A 180 -4.89 2.88 30.58
C GLU A 180 -5.96 3.99 30.56
#